data_AF-T1CM60-F1
#
_entry.id   AF-T1CM60-F1
#
_cell.length_a   1.000
_cell.length_b   1.000
_cell.length_c   1.000
_cell.angle_alpha   90.00
_cell.angle_beta   90.00
_cell.angle_gamma   90.00
#
_symmetry.space_group_name_H-M   'P 1'
#
loop_
_entity.id
_entity.type
_entity.pdbx_description
1 polymer ?
#
loop_
_entity_poly.entity_id
_entity_poly.type
_entity_poly.pdbx_seq_one_letter_code
_entity_poly.pdbx_strand_id
1 'polypeptide(L)'
;MQSDHDASDMPEAPSRSQRRREALALFDLGEALLTLPPSRLAGIELPEDVRTEIAHVRRITAPVARKRQLQFLAKLMRRHADAVFAPARAALGGDAVAHRREVANAHRLEALREHLLAEAMQPWGNCCSITRRPTGRICAR
;
A
#
# COMPACT_ATOMS: atom_id res chain seq x y z
N MET A 1 22.45 18.09 -56.92
CA MET A 1 21.31 18.20 -55.98
C MET A 1 21.76 17.59 -54.66
N GLN A 2 22.23 18.44 -53.73
CA GLN A 2 22.47 18.09 -52.33
C GLN A 2 21.14 18.09 -51.57
N SER A 3 20.97 17.16 -50.62
CA SER A 3 20.12 17.19 -49.40
C SER A 3 20.14 15.75 -48.85
N ASP A 4 21.18 15.27 -48.16
CA ASP A 4 21.57 15.54 -46.76
C ASP A 4 20.40 15.51 -45.76
N HIS A 5 20.56 14.66 -44.74
CA HIS A 5 19.79 14.51 -43.48
C HIS A 5 18.61 13.51 -43.44
N ASP A 6 18.94 12.22 -43.37
CA ASP A 6 18.11 11.23 -42.67
C ASP A 6 18.73 10.98 -41.27
N ALA A 7 18.57 11.96 -40.38
CA ALA A 7 19.07 11.96 -39.00
C ALA A 7 17.92 11.97 -38.00
N SER A 8 16.85 11.22 -38.27
CA SER A 8 15.57 11.33 -37.55
C SER A 8 15.19 10.14 -36.66
N ASP A 9 16.14 9.25 -36.31
CA ASP A 9 15.89 8.14 -35.37
C ASP A 9 16.94 8.07 -34.24
N MET A 10 17.37 9.25 -33.75
CA MET A 10 18.15 9.32 -32.52
C MET A 10 17.18 9.48 -31.34
N PRO A 11 17.13 8.55 -30.38
CA PRO A 11 16.29 8.70 -29.20
C PRO A 11 16.69 9.97 -28.47
N GLU A 12 15.75 10.92 -28.39
CA GLU A 12 15.91 12.20 -27.70
C GLU A 12 16.51 11.97 -26.31
N ALA A 13 17.68 12.56 -26.05
CA ALA A 13 18.34 12.40 -24.76
C ALA A 13 17.39 12.90 -23.64
N PRO A 14 17.20 12.12 -22.55
CA PRO A 14 16.18 12.42 -21.57
C PRO A 14 16.41 13.78 -20.92
N SER A 15 15.35 14.59 -20.86
CA SER A 15 15.41 15.96 -20.34
C SER A 15 15.85 15.98 -18.86
N ARG A 16 16.44 17.10 -18.41
CA ARG A 16 16.82 17.28 -16.99
C ARG A 16 15.66 17.01 -16.02
N SER A 17 14.44 17.38 -16.42
CA SER A 17 13.20 17.14 -15.65
C SER A 17 12.87 15.64 -15.57
N GLN A 18 12.97 14.93 -16.69
CA GLN A 18 12.71 13.50 -16.76
C GLN A 18 13.68 12.69 -15.89
N ARG A 19 14.98 13.00 -16.00
CA ARG A 19 16.01 12.37 -15.15
C ARG A 19 15.78 12.62 -13.66
N ARG A 20 15.16 13.75 -13.27
CA ARG A 20 14.81 14.00 -11.87
C ARG A 20 13.62 13.13 -11.43
N ARG A 21 12.60 12.99 -12.28
CA ARG A 21 11.41 12.15 -12.00
C ARG A 21 11.79 10.69 -11.84
N GLU A 22 12.61 10.15 -12.74
CA GLU A 22 13.13 8.78 -12.66
C GLU A 22 13.92 8.53 -11.37
N ALA A 23 14.77 9.49 -10.97
CA ALA A 23 15.54 9.38 -9.74
C ALA A 23 14.65 9.32 -8.49
N LEU A 24 13.57 10.13 -8.47
CA LEU A 24 12.58 10.10 -7.39
C LEU A 24 11.79 8.79 -7.39
N ALA A 25 11.34 8.32 -8.55
CA ALA A 25 10.62 7.05 -8.67
C ALA A 25 11.44 5.85 -8.14
N LEU A 26 12.74 5.80 -8.41
CA LEU A 26 13.62 4.76 -7.87
C LEU A 26 13.86 4.90 -6.37
N PHE A 27 13.93 6.13 -5.86
CA PHE A 27 14.04 6.38 -4.42
C PHE A 27 12.79 5.90 -3.68
N ASP A 28 11.61 6.27 -4.17
CA ASP A 28 10.32 5.87 -3.60
C ASP A 28 10.14 4.35 -3.66
N LEU A 29 10.56 3.72 -4.76
CA LEU A 29 10.57 2.27 -4.89
C LEU A 29 11.48 1.61 -3.84
N GLY A 30 12.70 2.14 -3.63
CA GLY A 30 13.61 1.65 -2.60
C GLY A 30 13.02 1.76 -1.19
N GLU A 31 12.33 2.86 -0.88
CA GLU A 31 11.66 3.06 0.40
C GLU A 31 10.49 2.07 0.61
N ALA A 32 9.69 1.84 -0.44
CA ALA A 32 8.61 0.86 -0.42
C ALA A 32 9.13 -0.56 -0.16
N LEU A 33 10.23 -0.96 -0.82
CA LEU A 33 10.87 -2.26 -0.62
C LEU A 33 11.37 -2.46 0.81
N LEU A 34 11.87 -1.41 1.45
CA LEU A 34 12.33 -1.50 2.85
C LEU A 34 11.18 -1.75 3.83
N THR A 35 9.99 -1.26 3.52
CA THR A 35 8.79 -1.35 4.37
C THR A 35 8.10 -2.72 4.27
N LEU A 36 8.30 -3.44 3.17
CA LEU A 36 7.70 -4.77 2.97
C LEU A 36 8.18 -5.82 3.99
N PRO A 37 7.34 -6.78 4.39
CA PRO A 37 7.79 -7.88 5.25
C PRO A 37 8.81 -8.79 4.52
N PRO A 38 9.73 -9.44 5.25
CA PRO A 38 10.81 -10.24 4.64
C PRO A 38 10.30 -11.41 3.80
N SER A 39 9.17 -12.02 4.17
CA SER A 39 8.53 -13.10 3.41
C SER A 39 8.10 -12.67 2.01
N ARG A 40 7.57 -11.44 1.88
CA ARG A 40 7.20 -10.84 0.59
C ARG A 40 8.42 -10.49 -0.23
N LEU A 41 9.43 -9.88 0.40
CA LEU A 41 10.67 -9.47 -0.27
C LEU A 41 11.39 -10.69 -0.90
N ALA A 42 11.37 -11.84 -0.23
CA ALA A 42 11.98 -13.08 -0.74
C ALA A 42 11.32 -13.59 -2.03
N GLY A 43 10.03 -13.31 -2.24
CA GLY A 43 9.30 -13.69 -3.45
C GLY A 43 9.50 -12.75 -4.64
N ILE A 44 10.16 -11.60 -4.46
CA ILE A 44 10.43 -10.65 -5.53
C ILE A 44 11.81 -10.95 -6.13
N GLU A 45 11.85 -11.18 -7.44
CA GLU A 45 13.11 -11.27 -8.18
C GLU A 45 13.79 -9.90 -8.21
N LEU A 46 14.95 -9.83 -7.57
CA LEU A 46 15.77 -8.62 -7.45
C LEU A 46 17.24 -9.00 -7.69
N PRO A 47 18.05 -8.09 -8.25
CA PRO A 47 19.50 -8.24 -8.32
C PRO A 47 20.12 -8.46 -6.94
N GLU A 48 21.17 -9.28 -6.88
CA GLU A 48 21.80 -9.69 -5.61
C GLU A 48 22.47 -8.52 -4.86
N ASP A 49 23.04 -7.57 -5.60
CA ASP A 49 23.61 -6.35 -5.06
C ASP A 49 22.55 -5.47 -4.38
N VAL A 50 21.37 -5.34 -5.00
CA VAL A 50 20.23 -4.61 -4.45
C VAL A 50 19.70 -5.31 -3.19
N ARG A 51 19.59 -6.65 -3.20
CA ARG A 51 19.15 -7.43 -2.03
C ARG A 51 20.09 -7.27 -0.85
N THR A 52 21.39 -7.34 -1.11
CA THR A 52 22.43 -7.17 -0.08
C THR A 52 22.34 -5.78 0.56
N GLU A 53 22.19 -4.74 -0.26
CA GLU A 53 22.10 -3.37 0.24
C GLU A 53 20.78 -3.13 1.01
N ILE A 54 19.65 -3.72 0.59
CA ILE A 54 18.39 -3.66 1.35
C ILE A 54 18.58 -4.26 2.75
N ALA A 55 19.24 -5.43 2.84
CA ALA A 55 19.52 -6.06 4.13
C ALA A 55 20.45 -5.19 5.00
N HIS A 56 21.41 -4.50 4.39
CA HIS A 56 22.30 -3.58 5.07
C HIS A 56 21.54 -2.35 5.62
N VAL A 57 20.73 -1.69 4.81
CA VAL A 57 19.93 -0.52 5.20
C VAL A 57 19.00 -0.84 6.38
N ARG A 58 18.42 -2.06 6.42
CA ARG A 58 17.55 -2.50 7.52
C ARG A 58 18.26 -2.63 8.87
N ARG A 59 19.56 -2.88 8.89
CA ARG A 59 20.35 -3.00 10.13
C ARG A 59 20.71 -1.65 10.73
N ILE A 60 20.66 -0.58 9.94
CA ILE A 60 21.08 0.75 10.38
C ILE A 60 19.97 1.39 11.22
N THR A 61 20.28 1.63 12.49
CA THR A 61 19.36 2.24 13.45
C THR A 61 19.37 3.78 13.37
N ALA A 62 20.50 4.39 13.04
CA ALA A 62 20.63 5.84 12.98
C ALA A 62 19.91 6.43 11.75
N PRO A 63 18.95 7.36 11.93
CA PRO A 63 18.08 7.82 10.83
C PRO A 63 18.85 8.55 9.73
N VAL A 64 19.87 9.33 10.11
CA VAL A 64 20.73 10.06 9.15
C VAL A 64 21.56 9.08 8.31
N ALA A 65 22.13 8.04 8.93
CA ALA A 65 22.90 7.03 8.23
C ALA A 65 21.99 6.19 7.32
N ARG A 66 20.79 5.81 7.80
CA ARG A 66 19.79 5.07 7.02
C ARG A 66 19.37 5.86 5.78
N LYS A 67 19.12 7.17 5.90
CA LYS A 67 18.78 8.04 4.77
C LYS A 67 19.90 8.10 3.72
N ARG A 68 21.16 8.18 4.16
CA ARG A 68 22.32 8.17 3.24
C ARG A 68 22.44 6.83 2.51
N GLN A 69 22.23 5.71 3.19
CA GLN A 69 22.26 4.41 2.53
C GLN A 69 21.07 4.18 1.61
N LEU A 70 19.88 4.69 1.93
CA LEU A 70 18.76 4.68 1.00
C LEU A 70 19.07 5.46 -0.30
N GLN A 71 19.76 6.59 -0.20
CA GLN A 71 20.21 7.34 -1.38
C GLN A 71 21.26 6.55 -2.20
N PHE A 72 22.15 5.83 -1.52
CA PHE A 72 23.09 4.92 -2.18
C PHE A 72 22.37 3.76 -2.88
N LEU A 73 21.40 3.14 -2.22
CA LEU A 73 20.52 2.11 -2.79
C LEU A 73 19.80 2.62 -4.03
N ALA A 74 19.18 3.80 -3.99
CA ALA A 74 18.51 4.40 -5.15
C ALA A 74 19.50 4.67 -6.31
N LYS A 75 20.73 5.09 -6.00
CA LYS A 75 21.81 5.24 -6.99
C LYS A 75 22.26 3.90 -7.57
N LEU A 76 22.33 2.84 -6.76
CA LEU A 76 22.64 1.48 -7.18
C LEU A 76 21.55 0.96 -8.12
N MET A 77 20.29 1.12 -7.76
CA MET A 77 19.14 0.74 -8.59
C MET A 77 19.16 1.46 -9.95
N ARG A 78 19.57 2.72 -9.99
CA ARG A 78 19.71 3.48 -11.25
C ARG A 78 20.76 2.91 -12.21
N ARG A 79 21.74 2.15 -11.72
CA ARG A 79 22.74 1.50 -12.58
C ARG A 79 22.17 0.29 -13.31
N HIS A 80 21.10 -0.29 -12.78
CA HIS A 80 20.37 -1.38 -13.41
C HIS A 80 19.35 -0.86 -14.43
N ALA A 81 19.01 -1.71 -15.39
CA ALA A 81 17.94 -1.40 -16.33
C ALA A 81 16.59 -1.37 -15.59
N ASP A 82 15.77 -0.35 -15.89
CA ASP A 82 14.51 -0.11 -15.19
C ASP A 82 13.54 -1.31 -15.32
N ALA A 83 13.65 -2.08 -16.40
CA ALA A 83 12.89 -3.31 -16.65
C ALA A 83 13.07 -4.38 -15.55
N VAL A 84 14.24 -4.45 -14.92
CA VAL A 84 14.55 -5.44 -13.88
C VAL A 84 13.65 -5.27 -12.65
N PHE A 85 13.17 -4.05 -12.40
CA PHE A 85 12.30 -3.73 -11.26
C PHE A 85 10.80 -3.79 -11.58
N ALA A 86 10.42 -4.17 -12.81
CA ALA A 86 9.02 -4.40 -13.16
C ALA A 86 8.29 -5.38 -12.21
N PRO A 87 8.84 -6.58 -11.87
CA PRO A 87 8.19 -7.48 -10.92
C PRO A 87 8.04 -6.87 -9.52
N ALA A 88 9.04 -6.11 -9.06
CA ALA A 88 8.98 -5.41 -7.78
C ALA A 88 7.83 -4.37 -7.75
N ARG A 89 7.67 -3.58 -8.82
CA ARG A 89 6.56 -2.62 -8.94
C ARG A 89 5.21 -3.30 -9.02
N ALA A 90 5.11 -4.42 -9.75
CA ALA A 90 3.88 -5.19 -9.85
C ALA A 90 3.45 -5.77 -8.49
N ALA A 91 4.39 -6.32 -7.72
CA ALA A 91 4.14 -6.84 -6.38
C ALA A 91 3.60 -5.74 -5.44
N LEU A 92 4.21 -4.54 -5.47
CA LEU A 92 3.76 -3.38 -4.69
C LEU A 92 2.38 -2.87 -5.13
N GLY A 93 2.09 -2.87 -6.43
CA GLY A 93 0.79 -2.46 -6.97
C GLY A 93 -0.36 -3.38 -6.53
N GLY A 94 -0.11 -4.69 -6.45
CA GLY A 94 -1.07 -5.66 -5.94
C GLY A 94 -1.49 -5.37 -4.49
N ASP A 95 -0.55 -4.92 -3.66
CA ASP A 95 -0.80 -4.60 -2.25
C ASP A 95 -1.67 -3.37 -2.06
N ALA A 96 -1.45 -2.33 -2.85
CA ALA A 96 -2.29 -1.14 -2.80
C ALA A 96 -3.76 -1.46 -3.14
N VAL A 97 -4.01 -2.45 -4.00
CA VAL A 97 -5.38 -2.89 -4.32
C VAL A 97 -5.95 -3.74 -3.19
N ALA A 98 -5.19 -4.69 -2.65
CA ALA A 98 -5.63 -5.54 -1.54
C ALA A 98 -5.96 -4.70 -0.29
N HIS A 99 -5.06 -3.79 0.09
CA HIS A 99 -5.25 -2.91 1.24
C HIS A 99 -6.49 -2.02 1.10
N ARG A 100 -6.73 -1.45 -0.09
CA ARG A 100 -7.96 -0.67 -0.36
C ARG A 100 -9.23 -1.51 -0.18
N ARG A 101 -9.20 -2.79 -0.55
CA ARG A 101 -10.33 -3.71 -0.34
C ARG A 101 -10.55 -3.99 1.15
N GLU A 102 -9.48 -4.19 1.92
CA GLU A 102 -9.54 -4.40 3.37
C GLU A 102 -10.12 -3.19 4.10
N VAL A 103 -9.65 -1.98 3.77
CA VAL A 103 -10.17 -0.73 4.33
C VAL A 103 -11.65 -0.56 3.99
N ALA A 104 -12.05 -0.81 2.74
CA ALA A 104 -13.46 -0.77 2.35
C ALA A 104 -14.31 -1.78 3.11
N ASN A 105 -13.80 -2.99 3.36
CA ASN A 105 -14.49 -4.00 4.18
C ASN A 105 -14.58 -3.57 5.66
N ALA A 106 -13.53 -2.99 6.23
CA ALA A 106 -13.55 -2.47 7.60
C ALA A 106 -14.63 -1.39 7.76
N HIS A 107 -14.71 -0.44 6.82
CA HIS A 107 -15.77 0.56 6.82
C HIS A 107 -17.18 -0.05 6.71
N ARG A 108 -17.36 -1.10 5.88
CA ARG A 108 -18.64 -1.83 5.80
C ARG A 108 -19.01 -2.49 7.13
N LEU A 109 -18.04 -3.09 7.82
CA LEU A 109 -18.24 -3.74 9.12
C LEU A 109 -18.59 -2.72 10.21
N GLU A 110 -17.92 -1.57 10.25
CA GLU A 110 -18.25 -0.48 11.19
C GLU A 110 -19.67 0.06 10.93
N ALA A 111 -20.05 0.28 9.66
CA ALA A 111 -21.40 0.72 9.33
C ALA A 111 -22.48 -0.29 9.76
N LEU A 112 -22.22 -1.59 9.59
CA LEU A 112 -23.12 -2.64 10.08
C LEU A 112 -23.20 -2.65 11.61
N ARG A 113 -22.07 -2.48 12.30
CA ARG A 113 -22.03 -2.38 13.76
C ARG A 113 -22.85 -1.20 14.26
N GLU A 114 -22.68 -0.03 13.67
CA GLU A 114 -23.43 1.18 14.01
C GLU A 114 -24.94 0.97 13.79
N HIS A 115 -25.32 0.30 12.69
CA HIS A 115 -26.72 -0.03 12.42
C HIS A 115 -27.32 -0.96 13.48
N LEU A 116 -26.63 -2.06 13.83
CA LEU A 116 -27.10 -3.01 14.84
C LEU A 116 -27.15 -2.38 16.24
N LEU A 117 -26.19 -1.52 16.59
CA LEU A 117 -26.22 -0.77 17.84
C LEU A 117 -27.38 0.22 17.86
N ALA A 118 -27.66 0.91 16.75
CA ALA A 118 -28.79 1.82 16.65
C ALA A 118 -30.14 1.08 16.77
N GLU A 119 -30.26 -0.11 16.20
CA GLU A 119 -31.45 -0.97 16.36
C GLU A 119 -31.60 -1.47 17.80
N ALA A 120 -30.51 -1.94 18.42
CA ALA A 120 -30.51 -2.41 19.81
C ALA A 120 -30.73 -1.29 20.85
N MET A 121 -30.39 -0.04 20.48
CA MET A 121 -30.57 1.18 21.27
C MET A 121 -31.83 1.96 20.86
N GLN A 122 -32.73 1.38 20.07
CA GLN A 122 -34.12 1.83 20.12
C GLN A 122 -34.56 1.68 21.57
N PRO A 123 -35.28 2.66 22.16
CA PRO A 123 -35.88 2.44 23.47
C PRO A 123 -36.62 1.11 23.34
N TRP A 124 -36.52 0.25 24.36
CA TRP A 124 -37.31 -0.98 24.46
C TRP A 124 -38.79 -0.57 24.63
N GLY A 125 -39.31 0.08 23.60
CA GLY A 125 -40.56 0.77 23.47
C GLY A 125 -41.59 -0.30 23.37
N ASN A 126 -42.03 -0.68 24.56
CA ASN A 126 -43.04 -1.67 24.87
C ASN A 126 -42.55 -3.12 25.03
N CYS A 127 -41.58 -3.33 25.93
CA CYS A 127 -41.45 -4.61 26.63
C CYS A 127 -42.67 -4.93 27.54
N CYS A 128 -43.69 -4.07 27.61
CA CYS A 128 -44.82 -4.18 28.52
C CYS A 128 -46.12 -4.73 27.90
N SER A 129 -46.05 -5.56 26.85
CA SER A 129 -47.25 -6.23 26.30
C SER A 129 -47.24 -7.77 26.34
N ILE A 130 -46.16 -8.40 26.83
CA ILE A 130 -46.06 -9.87 26.90
C ILE A 130 -46.67 -10.50 28.17
N THR A 131 -47.22 -9.72 29.10
CA THR A 131 -47.95 -10.28 30.28
C THR A 131 -49.47 -10.17 30.16
N ARG A 132 -50.07 -10.53 29.01
CA ARG A 132 -51.44 -11.07 29.04
C ARG A 132 -51.38 -12.55 29.43
N ARG A 133 -51.39 -12.81 30.74
CA ARG A 133 -51.83 -14.13 31.23
C ARG A 133 -53.31 -14.30 30.87
N PRO A 134 -53.69 -15.33 30.10
CA PRO A 134 -55.07 -15.78 30.11
C PRO A 134 -55.34 -16.39 31.50
N THR A 135 -56.59 -16.33 31.95
CA THR A 135 -57.12 -16.94 33.18
C THR A 135 -56.93 -16.13 34.48
N GLY A 136 -57.84 -15.18 34.68
CA GLY A 136 -58.81 -15.19 35.79
C GLY A 136 -58.29 -15.24 37.24
N ARG A 137 -58.18 -14.08 37.88
CA ARG A 137 -58.75 -13.82 39.21
C ARG A 137 -58.76 -12.33 39.57
N ILE A 138 -59.85 -11.94 40.22
CA ILE A 138 -60.38 -10.59 40.47
C ILE A 138 -59.59 -9.88 41.57
N CYS A 139 -59.18 -8.62 41.36
CA CYS A 139 -58.81 -7.72 42.46
C CYS A 139 -60.09 -7.28 43.18
N ALA A 140 -60.21 -7.62 44.46
CA ALA A 140 -61.27 -7.16 45.33
C ALA A 140 -60.98 -5.73 45.82
N ARG A 141 -62.01 -4.90 45.62
CA ARG A 141 -62.43 -3.62 46.24
C ARG A 141 -61.42 -2.72 46.95
#